data_AF-C0GKM9-F1
#
_entry.id   AF-C0GKM9-F1
#
_cell.length_a   1.000
_cell.length_b   1.000
_cell.length_c   1.000
_cell.angle_alpha   90.00
_cell.angle_beta   90.00
_cell.angle_gamma   90.00
#
_symmetry.space_group_name_H-M   'P 1'
#
loop_
_entity.id
_entity.type
_entity.pdbx_description
1 polymer ?
#
loop_
_entity_poly.entity_id
_entity_poly.type
_entity_poly.pdbx_seq_one_letter_code
_entity_poly.pdbx_strand_id
1 'polypeptide(L)' 'MKKLATSVGETYRCDVCGNVVKVVNSGAGVLVCCGEAMVKIEEAD' A
#
# COMPACT_ATOMS: atom_id res chain seq x y z
N MET A 1 -3.83 17.74 -6.88
CA MET A 1 -2.67 16.87 -7.17
C MET A 1 -2.64 15.78 -6.11
N LYS A 2 -2.94 14.51 -6.44
CA LYS A 2 -2.98 13.41 -5.46
C LYS A 2 -1.55 12.97 -5.13
N LYS A 3 -1.22 12.97 -3.84
CA LYS A 3 0.05 12.47 -3.31
C LYS A 3 0.08 10.95 -3.52
N LEU A 4 0.95 10.47 -4.41
CA LEU A 4 1.12 9.05 -4.75
C LEU A 4 2.23 8.37 -3.92
N ALA A 5 2.71 9.03 -2.87
CA ALA A 5 3.87 8.58 -2.10
C ALA A 5 3.48 7.72 -0.88
N THR A 6 4.20 6.62 -0.68
CA THR A 6 4.14 5.78 0.53
C THR A 6 4.99 6.37 1.66
N SER A 7 4.53 6.18 2.89
CA SER A 7 5.22 6.58 4.12
C SER A 7 5.50 5.36 4.99
N VAL A 8 6.64 5.37 5.68
CA VAL A 8 7.01 4.29 6.61
C VAL A 8 5.92 4.09 7.66
N GLY A 9 5.56 2.82 7.89
CA GLY A 9 4.53 2.42 8.85
C GLY A 9 3.14 2.24 8.27
N GLU A 10 2.86 2.73 7.06
CA GLU A 10 1.58 2.50 6.39
C GLU A 10 1.42 1.02 6.01
N THR A 11 0.19 0.52 6.09
CA THR A 11 -0.15 -0.84 5.67
C THR A 11 -1.09 -0.82 4.47
N TYR A 12 -0.87 -1.73 3.54
CA TYR A 12 -1.64 -1.86 2.31
C TYR A 12 -2.12 -3.29 2.10
N ARG A 13 -3.34 -3.43 1.58
CA ARG A 13 -3.95 -4.70 1.20
C ARG A 13 -4.28 -4.75 -0.28
N CYS A 14 -4.06 -5.91 -0.91
CA CYS A 14 -4.60 -6.22 -2.22
C CYS A 14 -5.99 -6.84 -2.08
N ASP A 15 -7.02 -6.23 -2.67
CA ASP A 15 -8.39 -6.76 -2.59
C ASP A 15 -8.64 -7.95 -3.53
N VAL A 16 -7.72 -8.24 -4.46
CA VAL A 16 -7.80 -9.38 -5.37
C VAL A 16 -7.28 -10.66 -4.72
N CYS A 17 -6.03 -10.65 -4.22
CA CYS A 17 -5.38 -11.85 -3.66
C CYS A 17 -5.30 -11.88 -2.13
N GLY A 18 -5.62 -10.77 -1.46
CA GLY A 18 -5.59 -10.67 -0.01
C GLY A 18 -4.21 -10.37 0.60
N ASN A 19 -3.15 -10.21 -0.19
CA ASN A 19 -1.81 -9.88 0.33
C ASN A 19 -1.82 -8.57 1.13
N VAL A 20 -1.15 -8.58 2.28
CA VAL A 20 -0.98 -7.42 3.16
C VAL A 20 0.51 -7.13 3.34
N VAL A 21 0.92 -5.87 3.17
CA VAL A 21 2.32 -5.44 3.28
C VAL A 21 2.42 -4.15 4.09
N LYS A 22 3.46 -4.04 4.93
CA LYS A 22 3.78 -2.83 5.70
C LYS A 22 4.97 -2.12 5.07
N VAL A 23 4.87 -0.81 4.91
CA VAL A 23 5.92 0.02 4.31
C VAL A 23 7.06 0.20 5.32
N VAL A 24 8.25 -0.33 5.01
CA VAL A 24 9.46 -0.15 5.82
C VAL A 24 10.36 0.99 5.34
N ASN A 25 10.21 1.40 4.08
CA ASN A 25 10.90 2.53 3.46
C ASN A 25 9.94 3.31 2.57
N SER A 26 9.95 4.64 2.65
CA SER A 26 9.07 5.50 1.83
C SER A 26 9.49 5.55 0.36
N GLY A 27 8.53 5.86 -0.52
CA GLY A 27 8.76 6.04 -1.95
C GLY A 27 7.69 6.92 -2.57
N ALA A 28 7.97 7.51 -3.74
CA ALA A 28 7.04 8.46 -4.39
C ALA A 28 5.95 7.79 -5.24
N GLY A 29 5.90 6.46 -5.30
CA GLY A 29 5.01 5.68 -6.17
C GLY A 29 3.95 4.88 -5.42
N VAL A 30 3.00 4.34 -6.17
CA VAL A 30 1.88 3.54 -5.66
C VAL A 30 2.26 2.06 -5.61
N LEU A 31 1.83 1.35 -4.56
CA LEU A 31 1.95 -0.10 -4.51
C LEU A 31 0.91 -0.76 -5.42
N VAL A 32 1.36 -1.66 -6.28
CA VAL A 32 0.52 -2.41 -7.22
C VAL A 32 0.68 -3.91 -6.94
N CYS A 33 -0.44 -4.61 -6.86
CA CYS A 33 -0.48 -6.06 -6.73
C CYS A 33 -1.62 -6.59 -7.61
N CYS A 34 -1.42 -7.72 -8.29
CA CYS A 34 -2.39 -8.28 -9.24
C CYS A 34 -2.84 -7.31 -10.36
N GLY A 35 -2.00 -6.33 -10.72
CA GLY A 35 -2.29 -5.34 -11.76
C GLY A 35 -3.12 -4.14 -11.31
N GLU A 36 -3.47 -4.06 -10.02
CA GLU A 36 -4.28 -2.98 -9.46
C GLU A 36 -3.56 -2.27 -8.29
N ALA A 37 -3.93 -1.01 -8.06
CA ALA A 37 -3.41 -0.24 -6.93
C ALA A 37 -3.90 -0.85 -5.61
N MET A 38 -2.98 -1.11 -4.68
CA MET A 38 -3.32 -1.60 -3.35
C MET A 38 -4.01 -0.52 -2.52
N VAL A 39 -4.88 -0.94 -1.60
CA VAL A 39 -5.65 -0.05 -0.73
C VAL A 39 -4.91 0.15 0.59
N LYS A 40 -4.71 1.40 1.00
CA LYS A 40 -4.19 1.71 2.35
C LYS A 40 -5.26 1.36 3.38
N ILE A 41 -4.88 0.62 4.42
CA ILE A 41 -5.76 0.27 5.54
C ILE A 41 -5.22 0.87 6.83
N GLU A 42 -6.12 1.19 7.76
CA GLU A 42 -5.76 1.83 9.04
C GLU A 42 -5.24 0.83 10.08
N GLU A 43 -5.57 -0.45 9.93
CA GLU A 43 -5.21 -1.52 10.86
C GLU A 43 -4.74 -2.77 10.10
N ALA A 44 -3.58 -3.28 10.49
CA ALA A 44 -3.07 -4.57 10.07
C ALA A 44 -2.23 -5.12 11.21
N ASP A 45 -2.92 -5.52 12.26
CA ASP A 45 -2.38 -6.36 13.31
C ASP A 45 -3.00 -7.75 13.17
#